data_AF-A0AAD7K7Y1-F1
#
_entry.id   AF-A0AAD7K7Y1-F1
#
_cell.length_a   1.000
_cell.length_b   1.000
_cell.length_c   1.000
_cell.angle_alpha   90.00
_cell.angle_beta   90.00
_cell.angle_gamma   90.00
#
_symmetry.space_group_name_H-M   'P 1'
#
loop_
_entity.id
_entity.type
_entity.pdbx_description
1 polymer ?
#
loop_
_entity_poly.entity_id
_entity_poly.type
_entity_poly.pdbx_seq_one_letter_code
_entity_poly.pdbx_strand_id
1 'polypeptide(L)'
;EITVNIAIFSPTEMAKLPKKRTASAAGFMKTTDDLAFRIFERKLMSKIINLASLGYTPDDDEIRITFSVPRHVTQPLAIDDPDSYQHMLSNAKKSKDPTVNITVELKLVRRKSCPEKTTARARRKRPSPRYVQSVDETFLPMKYSQIPTENDILPGNKVMNDQIEILRNRWTCHTATCKSDFCWISGEDKTHIALGNPHFRTWAAAIVRRYLILHVSTECSSSFQLNDACDLDTPPNHNLFHSKGNSSLLAPPTLLQRRAAANQPAVAAAPTINITFPDRFADLLQPQPIAPPPPLAANDPGAAHNNVQNEVMLMPPNTQAPGRMTVAEFCDFYDLDNSVRDKLVANGYKNASVFYLIKLSELVAMDFLPGEVAELRDAVRQWAIPK
;
A
#
# COMPACT_ATOMS: atom_id res chain seq x y z
N GLU A 1 27.50 11.86 14.01
CA GLU A 1 26.63 12.17 12.86
C GLU A 1 26.82 11.07 11.81
N ILE A 2 25.75 10.50 11.28
CA ILE A 2 25.75 9.42 10.28
C ILE A 2 25.18 9.97 8.98
N THR A 3 25.88 9.79 7.88
CA THR A 3 25.42 10.21 6.55
C THR A 3 24.66 9.06 5.89
N VAL A 4 23.40 9.31 5.52
CA VAL A 4 22.51 8.34 4.91
C VAL A 4 22.30 8.72 3.45
N ASN A 5 22.88 7.95 2.53
CA ASN A 5 22.68 8.06 1.09
C ASN A 5 21.40 7.31 0.71
N ILE A 6 20.51 7.93 -0.06
CA ILE A 6 19.22 7.37 -0.44
C ILE A 6 19.21 7.23 -1.97
N ALA A 7 18.97 6.02 -2.46
CA ALA A 7 18.78 5.71 -3.87
C ALA A 7 17.40 5.10 -4.10
N ILE A 8 16.58 5.74 -4.93
CA ILE A 8 15.22 5.31 -5.25
C ILE A 8 15.22 4.65 -6.63
N PHE A 9 14.68 3.44 -6.71
CA PHE A 9 14.57 2.69 -7.95
C PHE A 9 13.11 2.51 -8.34
N SER A 10 12.80 2.87 -9.58
CA SER A 10 11.50 2.58 -10.16
C SER A 10 11.34 1.08 -10.46
N PRO A 11 10.10 0.58 -10.58
CA PRO A 11 9.85 -0.82 -10.91
C PRO A 11 10.52 -1.28 -12.22
N THR A 12 10.64 -0.39 -13.20
CA THR A 12 11.28 -0.67 -14.49
C THR A 12 12.80 -0.82 -14.35
N GLU A 13 13.43 -0.03 -13.47
CA GLU A 13 14.85 -0.16 -13.14
C GLU A 13 15.12 -1.44 -12.34
N MET A 14 14.23 -1.81 -11.43
CA MET A 14 14.38 -3.03 -10.63
C MET A 14 14.35 -4.32 -11.46
N ALA A 15 13.69 -4.30 -12.63
CA ALA A 15 13.71 -5.41 -13.58
C ALA A 15 15.07 -5.58 -14.29
N LYS A 16 15.94 -4.56 -14.28
CA LYS A 16 17.29 -4.66 -14.85
C LYS A 16 18.24 -5.39 -13.91
N LEU A 17 19.30 -5.96 -14.48
CA LEU A 17 20.40 -6.56 -13.72
C LEU A 17 21.02 -5.52 -12.77
N PRO A 18 21.44 -5.89 -11.53
CA PRO A 18 21.94 -4.95 -10.51
C PRO A 18 23.02 -3.98 -11.01
N LYS A 19 23.96 -4.46 -11.84
CA LYS A 19 25.05 -3.65 -12.41
C LYS A 19 24.60 -2.60 -13.43
N LYS A 20 23.37 -2.71 -13.94
CA LYS A 20 22.78 -1.83 -14.96
C LYS A 20 21.65 -0.95 -14.41
N ARG A 21 21.34 -1.06 -13.12
CA ARG A 21 20.29 -0.25 -12.50
C ARG A 21 20.79 1.18 -12.34
N THR A 22 20.00 2.13 -12.76
CA THR A 22 20.22 3.55 -12.50
C THR A 22 19.17 4.03 -11.53
N ALA A 23 19.59 4.70 -10.46
CA ALA A 23 18.63 5.28 -9.51
C ALA A 23 17.77 6.32 -10.23
N SER A 24 16.45 6.21 -10.07
CA SER A 24 15.49 7.16 -10.64
C SER A 24 15.55 8.51 -9.92
N ALA A 25 15.86 8.49 -8.63
CA ALA A 25 16.20 9.65 -7.84
C ALA A 25 17.26 9.28 -6.79
N ALA A 26 18.12 10.22 -6.43
CA ALA A 26 19.11 10.03 -5.39
C ALA A 26 19.22 11.28 -4.52
N GLY A 27 19.56 11.08 -3.25
CA GLY A 27 19.80 12.17 -2.32
C GLY A 27 20.54 11.68 -1.09
N PHE A 28 20.72 12.57 -0.12
CA PHE A 28 21.26 12.20 1.18
C PHE A 28 20.54 12.95 2.30
N MET A 29 20.64 12.40 3.50
CA MET A 29 20.25 13.07 4.74
C MET A 29 21.26 12.76 5.83
N LYS A 30 21.36 13.64 6.81
CA LYS A 30 22.19 13.43 8.00
C LYS A 30 21.30 13.05 9.19
N THR A 31 21.76 12.08 9.96
CA THR A 31 21.05 11.56 11.13
C THR A 31 22.00 11.51 12.32
N THR A 32 21.47 11.82 13.50
CA THR A 32 22.15 11.64 14.78
C THR A 32 21.84 10.25 15.34
N ASP A 33 22.74 9.71 16.16
CA ASP A 33 22.65 8.35 16.67
C ASP A 33 21.68 8.17 17.84
N ASP A 34 21.26 9.27 18.45
CA ASP A 34 20.22 9.38 19.47
C ASP A 34 18.79 9.45 18.89
N LEU A 35 18.65 9.47 17.56
CA LEU A 35 17.35 9.61 16.92
C LEU A 35 16.52 8.33 17.09
N ALA A 36 15.36 8.44 17.74
CA ALA A 36 14.42 7.33 17.84
C ALA A 36 13.97 6.81 16.46
N PHE A 37 13.82 5.49 16.33
CA PHE A 37 13.50 4.82 15.06
C PHE A 37 12.30 5.44 14.34
N ARG A 38 11.20 5.69 15.06
CA ARG A 38 9.98 6.31 14.48
C ARG A 38 10.22 7.71 13.92
N ILE A 39 11.12 8.49 14.51
CA ILE A 39 11.45 9.83 14.03
C ILE A 39 12.33 9.71 12.78
N PHE A 40 13.30 8.80 12.79
CA PHE A 40 14.10 8.47 11.62
C PHE A 40 13.23 8.02 10.44
N GLU A 41 12.31 7.09 10.67
CA GLU A 41 11.36 6.57 9.68
C GLU A 41 10.54 7.70 9.05
N ARG A 42 9.92 8.58 9.84
CA ARG A 42 9.17 9.74 9.32
C ARG A 42 10.05 10.68 8.49
N LYS A 43 11.28 10.97 8.94
CA LYS A 43 12.22 11.81 8.20
C LYS A 43 12.63 11.16 6.87
N LEU A 44 12.89 9.85 6.90
CA LEU A 44 13.23 9.08 5.71
C LEU A 44 12.07 9.07 4.71
N MET A 45 10.84 8.80 5.16
CA MET A 45 9.65 8.82 4.31
C MET A 45 9.38 10.20 3.70
N SER A 46 9.49 11.26 4.50
CA SER A 46 9.38 12.64 3.98
C SER A 46 10.44 12.92 2.90
N LYS A 47 11.67 12.44 3.09
CA LYS A 47 12.74 12.59 2.10
C LYS A 47 12.47 11.79 0.83
N ILE A 48 11.94 10.57 0.94
CA ILE A 48 11.55 9.71 -0.20
C ILE A 48 10.44 10.39 -1.01
N ILE A 49 9.39 10.89 -0.37
CA ILE A 49 8.27 11.58 -1.01
C ILE A 49 8.77 12.78 -1.82
N ASN A 50 9.65 13.59 -1.23
CA ASN A 50 10.24 14.75 -1.89
C ASN A 50 11.17 14.36 -3.05
N LEU A 51 12.02 13.34 -2.87
CA LEU A 51 12.98 12.91 -3.90
C LEU A 51 12.30 12.25 -5.11
N ALA A 52 11.24 11.48 -4.86
CA ALA A 52 10.47 10.81 -5.90
C ALA A 52 9.32 11.67 -6.44
N SER A 53 9.15 12.90 -5.93
CA SER A 53 8.02 13.79 -6.24
C SER A 53 6.67 13.08 -6.13
N LEU A 54 6.51 12.23 -5.11
CA LEU A 54 5.27 11.52 -4.86
C LEU A 54 4.26 12.52 -4.29
N GLY A 55 3.15 12.74 -4.98
CA GLY A 55 2.06 13.59 -4.48
C GLY A 55 1.24 12.96 -3.34
N TYR A 56 1.70 11.83 -2.77
CA TYR A 56 1.02 11.06 -1.74
C TYR A 56 2.02 10.32 -0.86
N THR A 57 1.59 9.92 0.34
CA THR A 57 2.31 8.99 1.22
C THR A 57 2.04 7.56 0.74
N PRO A 58 3.05 6.85 0.22
CA PRO A 58 2.89 5.47 -0.21
C PRO A 58 2.67 4.55 0.99
N ASP A 59 1.83 3.53 0.82
CA ASP A 59 1.57 2.53 1.87
C ASP A 59 2.80 1.60 2.05
N ASP A 60 2.90 0.95 3.20
CA ASP A 60 4.03 0.06 3.55
C ASP A 60 4.20 -1.10 2.55
N ASP A 61 3.12 -1.54 1.90
CA ASP A 61 3.18 -2.58 0.87
C ASP A 61 3.76 -2.08 -0.47
N GLU A 62 3.66 -0.78 -0.73
CA GLU A 62 4.10 -0.13 -1.98
C GLU A 62 5.60 0.16 -1.98
N ILE A 63 6.23 0.20 -0.81
CA ILE A 63 7.65 0.48 -0.67
C ILE A 63 8.38 -0.71 -0.06
N ARG A 64 9.59 -0.96 -0.55
CA ARG A 64 10.56 -1.79 0.18
C ARG A 64 11.80 -0.96 0.46
N ILE A 65 12.12 -0.79 1.73
CA ILE A 65 13.31 -0.06 2.19
C ILE A 65 14.36 -1.07 2.62
N THR A 66 15.55 -1.00 2.03
CA THR A 66 16.69 -1.81 2.44
C THR A 66 17.91 -0.94 2.69
N PHE A 67 18.83 -1.38 3.54
CA PHE A 67 20.09 -0.70 3.81
C PHE A 67 21.30 -1.60 3.57
N SER A 68 22.42 -0.97 3.26
CA SER A 68 23.75 -1.57 3.27
C SER A 68 24.74 -0.61 3.91
N VAL A 69 25.73 -1.15 4.60
CA VAL A 69 26.81 -0.39 5.23
C VAL A 69 28.10 -0.82 4.54
N PRO A 70 28.81 0.09 3.84
CA PRO A 70 30.03 -0.27 3.13
C PRO A 70 30.99 -1.07 4.01
N ARG A 71 31.44 -2.24 3.52
CA ARG A 71 32.36 -3.19 4.19
C ARG A 71 31.82 -3.95 5.41
N HIS A 72 30.74 -3.50 6.05
CA HIS A 72 30.20 -4.15 7.24
C HIS A 72 28.92 -4.95 6.95
N VAL A 73 28.07 -4.45 6.07
CA VAL A 73 26.80 -5.07 5.67
C VAL A 73 26.72 -4.98 4.15
N THR A 74 27.33 -5.96 3.46
CA THR A 74 27.42 -5.99 1.99
C THR A 74 26.12 -6.47 1.34
N GLN A 75 25.35 -7.30 2.03
CA GLN A 75 24.04 -7.75 1.58
C GLN A 75 22.96 -6.78 2.08
N PRO A 76 22.09 -6.26 1.19
CA PRO A 76 21.00 -5.37 1.61
C PRO A 76 20.06 -6.07 2.60
N LEU A 77 19.82 -5.44 3.76
CA LEU A 77 18.89 -5.87 4.80
C LEU A 77 17.68 -4.94 4.84
N ALA A 78 16.50 -5.44 5.19
CA ALA A 78 15.30 -4.61 5.32
C ALA A 78 15.36 -3.74 6.59
N ILE A 79 14.69 -2.57 6.59
CA ILE A 79 14.57 -1.68 7.76
C ILE A 79 13.10 -1.64 8.18
N ASP A 80 12.63 -2.73 8.78
CA ASP A 80 11.21 -2.87 9.11
C ASP A 80 10.95 -2.72 10.62
N ASP A 81 12.01 -2.80 11.42
CA ASP A 81 11.93 -2.91 12.87
C ASP A 81 13.03 -2.09 13.60
N PRO A 82 12.80 -1.75 14.87
CA PRO A 82 13.77 -1.01 15.67
C PRO A 82 15.12 -1.70 15.83
N ASP A 83 15.17 -3.04 15.82
CA ASP A 83 16.42 -3.80 16.02
C ASP A 83 17.29 -3.75 14.76
N SER A 84 16.69 -3.85 13.58
CA SER A 84 17.33 -3.62 12.28
C SER A 84 17.90 -2.22 12.17
N TYR A 85 17.19 -1.21 12.70
CA TYR A 85 17.70 0.16 12.79
C TYR A 85 18.90 0.27 13.74
N GLN A 86 18.84 -0.33 14.93
CA GLN A 86 19.99 -0.36 15.85
C GLN A 86 21.20 -1.11 15.26
N HIS A 87 20.96 -2.19 14.52
CA HIS A 87 21.98 -2.93 13.81
C HIS A 87 22.63 -2.08 12.70
N MET A 88 21.85 -1.30 11.96
CA MET A 88 22.33 -0.32 10.98
C MET A 88 23.24 0.73 11.65
N LEU A 89 22.79 1.35 12.75
CA LEU A 89 23.57 2.36 13.47
C LEU A 89 24.87 1.79 14.03
N SER A 90 24.82 0.60 14.65
CA SER A 90 25.97 -0.06 15.27
C SER A 90 27.04 -0.40 14.24
N ASN A 91 26.65 -0.82 13.04
CA ASN A 91 27.62 -1.12 11.97
C ASN A 91 28.14 0.15 11.28
N ALA A 92 27.31 1.19 11.13
CA ALA A 92 27.75 2.47 10.57
C ALA A 92 28.83 3.13 11.44
N LYS A 93 28.76 2.99 12.77
CA LYS A 93 29.77 3.53 13.69
C LYS A 93 31.14 2.84 13.62
N LYS A 94 31.23 1.64 13.02
CA LYS A 94 32.50 0.91 12.87
C LYS A 94 33.37 1.46 11.74
N SER A 95 32.81 2.21 10.79
CA SER A 95 33.58 2.83 9.72
C SER A 95 34.15 4.18 10.15
N LYS A 96 35.32 4.53 9.61
CA LYS A 96 35.95 5.85 9.84
C LYS A 96 35.01 7.00 9.47
N ASP A 97 34.28 6.82 8.36
CA ASP A 97 33.23 7.72 7.90
C ASP A 97 31.89 6.99 8.00
N PRO A 98 31.04 7.30 9.00
CA PRO A 98 29.78 6.60 9.23
C PRO A 98 28.81 6.91 8.09
N THR A 99 28.72 5.98 7.15
CA THR A 99 27.92 6.10 5.93
C THR A 99 27.02 4.89 5.76
N VAL A 100 25.76 5.14 5.42
CA VAL A 100 24.75 4.11 5.18
C VAL A 100 24.13 4.36 3.81
N ASN A 101 24.00 3.30 3.00
CA ASN A 101 23.33 3.35 1.72
C ASN A 101 21.94 2.71 1.86
N ILE A 102 20.89 3.51 1.77
CA ILE A 102 19.50 3.09 1.74
C ILE A 102 19.03 2.98 0.29
N THR A 103 18.49 1.82 -0.05
CA THR A 103 17.88 1.51 -1.34
C THR A 103 16.37 1.39 -1.16
N VAL A 104 15.63 2.20 -1.90
CA VAL A 104 14.17 2.27 -1.86
C VAL A 104 13.62 1.70 -3.16
N GLU A 105 12.88 0.60 -3.08
CA GLU A 105 12.23 -0.03 -4.22
C GLU A 105 10.73 0.35 -4.20
N LEU A 106 10.28 1.09 -5.21
CA LEU A 106 8.86 1.40 -5.36
C LEU A 106 8.18 0.26 -6.13
N LYS A 107 7.13 -0.33 -5.57
CA LYS A 107 6.27 -1.31 -6.26
C LYS A 107 5.17 -0.57 -6.97
N LEU A 108 4.96 -0.89 -8.25
CA LEU A 108 3.82 -0.34 -8.99
C LEU A 108 2.54 -1.06 -8.52
N VAL A 109 1.77 -0.43 -7.63
CA VAL A 109 0.39 -0.87 -7.43
C VAL A 109 -0.36 -0.49 -8.69
N ARG A 110 -0.64 -1.49 -9.53
CA ARG A 110 -1.67 -1.36 -10.55
C ARG A 110 -2.98 -1.19 -9.80
N ARG A 111 -3.36 0.06 -9.50
CA ARG A 111 -4.72 0.39 -9.13
C ARG A 111 -5.58 -0.15 -10.27
N LYS A 112 -6.23 -1.28 -10.03
CA LYS A 112 -7.25 -1.80 -10.93
C LYS A 112 -8.33 -0.74 -10.88
N SER A 113 -8.27 0.23 -11.79
CA SER A 113 -9.43 1.06 -12.09
C SER A 113 -10.52 0.06 -12.42
N CYS A 114 -11.50 -0.11 -11.52
CA CYS A 114 -12.72 -0.83 -11.85
C CYS A 114 -13.25 -0.16 -13.11
N PRO A 115 -13.32 -0.86 -14.27
CA PRO A 115 -14.03 -0.30 -15.40
C PRO A 115 -15.48 -0.15 -14.93
N GLU A 116 -15.89 1.10 -14.75
CA GLU A 116 -17.29 1.48 -14.64
C GLU A 116 -18.03 0.80 -15.79
N LYS A 117 -19.01 -0.04 -15.46
CA LYS A 117 -19.73 -0.87 -16.43
C LYS A 117 -20.65 0.03 -17.26
N THR A 118 -20.09 0.77 -18.22
CA THR A 118 -20.89 1.21 -19.37
C THR A 118 -21.04 0.00 -20.29
N THR A 119 -22.25 -0.53 -20.32
CA THR A 119 -22.66 -1.62 -21.22
C THR A 119 -22.52 -1.19 -22.67
N ALA A 120 -21.38 -1.51 -23.29
CA ALA A 120 -21.26 -1.58 -24.75
C ALA A 120 -20.39 -2.80 -25.12
N ARG A 121 -21.08 -3.79 -25.67
CA ARG A 121 -20.61 -5.09 -26.11
C ARG A 121 -19.59 -4.92 -27.24
N ALA A 122 -18.29 -4.96 -26.93
CA ALA A 122 -17.23 -5.09 -27.93
C ALA A 122 -16.20 -6.14 -27.50
N ARG A 123 -16.25 -7.30 -28.18
CA ARG A 123 -15.26 -8.38 -28.08
C ARG A 123 -13.89 -7.86 -28.52
N ARG A 124 -13.01 -7.53 -27.57
CA ARG A 124 -11.57 -7.30 -27.83
C ARG A 124 -10.74 -8.40 -27.18
N LYS A 125 -10.17 -9.28 -28.00
CA LYS A 125 -9.14 -10.24 -27.60
C LYS A 125 -7.86 -9.46 -27.30
N ARG A 126 -7.37 -9.55 -26.06
CA ARG A 126 -6.07 -9.02 -25.66
C ARG A 126 -4.94 -9.85 -26.30
N PRO A 127 -3.85 -9.22 -26.77
CA PRO A 127 -2.67 -9.92 -27.25
C PRO A 127 -1.86 -10.46 -26.06
N SER A 128 -1.48 -11.74 -26.16
CA SER A 128 -0.54 -12.39 -25.24
C SER A 128 0.90 -11.93 -25.56
N PRO A 129 1.79 -11.78 -24.56
CA PRO A 129 3.21 -11.61 -24.81
C PRO A 129 3.77 -12.89 -25.43
N ARG A 130 4.45 -12.76 -26.58
CA ARG A 130 5.25 -13.83 -27.17
C ARG A 130 6.43 -14.14 -26.25
N TYR A 131 6.45 -15.33 -25.68
CA TYR A 131 7.66 -15.91 -25.09
C TYR A 131 8.37 -16.71 -26.18
N VAL A 132 9.67 -16.44 -26.35
CA VAL A 132 10.57 -17.09 -27.32
C VAL A 132 10.87 -18.50 -26.84
N GLN A 133 10.73 -19.47 -27.74
CA GLN A 133 10.91 -20.90 -27.49
C GLN A 133 12.22 -21.38 -28.14
N SER A 134 13.18 -21.78 -27.32
CA SER A 134 14.27 -22.75 -27.58
C SER A 134 15.04 -22.86 -26.25
N VAL A 135 15.40 -24.01 -25.68
CA VAL A 135 15.90 -25.25 -26.27
C VAL A 135 15.62 -26.40 -25.29
N ASP A 136 15.71 -27.63 -25.80
CA ASP A 136 15.68 -28.92 -25.10
C ASP A 136 16.43 -28.91 -23.75
N GLU A 137 15.71 -28.97 -22.63
CA GLU A 137 16.29 -29.26 -21.31
C GLU A 137 15.53 -30.42 -20.67
N THR A 138 16.28 -31.49 -20.42
CA THR A 138 15.89 -32.69 -19.70
C THR A 138 15.42 -32.30 -18.30
N PHE A 139 14.14 -32.57 -17.99
CA PHE A 139 13.54 -32.31 -16.68
C PHE A 139 14.23 -33.14 -15.60
N LEU A 140 15.18 -32.53 -14.90
CA LEU A 140 15.72 -33.08 -13.66
C LEU A 140 14.63 -33.10 -12.59
N PRO A 141 14.56 -34.15 -11.75
CA PRO A 141 13.57 -34.27 -10.69
C PRO A 141 13.65 -33.06 -9.76
N MET A 142 12.52 -32.37 -9.63
CA MET A 142 12.36 -31.19 -8.78
C MET A 142 12.71 -31.58 -7.35
N LYS A 143 13.84 -31.10 -6.85
CA LYS A 143 14.22 -31.28 -5.44
C LYS A 143 13.12 -30.65 -4.60
N TYR A 144 12.40 -31.46 -3.82
CA TYR A 144 11.47 -30.95 -2.82
C TYR A 144 12.20 -29.93 -1.96
N SER A 145 11.67 -28.71 -1.89
CA SER A 145 12.22 -27.66 -1.03
C SER A 145 12.30 -28.21 0.39
N GLN A 146 13.49 -28.22 0.98
CA GLN A 146 13.66 -28.61 2.37
C GLN A 146 12.69 -27.81 3.23
N ILE A 147 12.06 -28.48 4.19
CA ILE A 147 11.18 -27.84 5.18
C ILE A 147 12.03 -26.78 5.90
N PRO A 148 11.61 -25.50 5.89
CA PRO A 148 12.36 -24.44 6.57
C PRO A 148 12.65 -24.83 8.02
N THR A 149 13.88 -24.61 8.46
CA THR A 149 14.24 -24.86 9.86
C THR A 149 13.63 -23.77 10.74
N GLU A 150 13.49 -24.00 12.05
CA GLU A 150 12.87 -23.02 12.97
C GLU A 150 13.57 -21.64 12.90
N ASN A 151 14.87 -21.62 12.61
CA ASN A 151 15.67 -20.41 12.46
C ASN A 151 15.41 -19.62 11.16
N ASP A 152 14.78 -20.25 10.16
CA ASP A 152 14.42 -19.60 8.88
C ASP A 152 13.05 -18.92 8.95
N ILE A 153 12.30 -19.12 10.04
CA ILE A 153 10.96 -18.57 10.22
C ILE A 153 11.07 -17.18 10.84
N LEU A 154 10.58 -16.16 10.12
CA LEU A 154 10.51 -14.79 10.63
C LEU A 154 9.73 -14.73 11.96
N PRO A 155 10.12 -13.87 12.93
CA PRO A 155 9.47 -13.81 14.24
C PRO A 155 7.95 -13.60 14.18
N GLY A 156 7.46 -12.77 13.25
CA GLY A 156 6.02 -12.57 13.06
C GLY A 156 5.28 -13.82 12.56
N ASN A 157 5.95 -14.68 11.80
CA ASN A 157 5.38 -15.94 11.34
C ASN A 157 5.37 -17.00 12.46
N LYS A 158 6.28 -16.92 13.44
CA LYS A 158 6.29 -17.81 14.61
C LYS A 158 4.99 -17.65 15.40
N VAL A 159 4.64 -16.41 15.77
CA VAL A 159 3.40 -16.12 16.51
C VAL A 159 2.17 -16.62 15.75
N MET A 160 2.12 -16.43 14.43
CA MET A 160 1.00 -16.92 13.61
C MET A 160 0.94 -18.46 13.54
N ASN A 161 2.09 -19.13 13.41
CA ASN A 161 2.16 -20.60 13.40
C ASN A 161 1.76 -21.20 14.76
N ASP A 162 2.19 -20.58 15.87
CA ASP A 162 1.81 -20.99 17.22
C ASP A 162 0.28 -20.91 17.40
N GLN A 163 -0.36 -19.83 16.91
CA GLN A 163 -1.82 -19.71 16.94
C GLN A 163 -2.52 -20.75 16.06
N ILE A 164 -1.96 -21.09 14.89
CA ILE A 164 -2.49 -22.16 14.04
C ILE A 164 -2.44 -23.52 14.77
N GLU A 165 -1.35 -23.81 15.48
CA GLU A 165 -1.20 -25.04 16.25
C GLU A 165 -2.21 -25.12 17.39
N ILE A 166 -2.38 -24.03 18.16
CA ILE A 166 -3.40 -23.93 19.22
C ILE A 166 -4.79 -24.18 18.65
N LEU A 167 -5.13 -23.55 17.52
CA LEU A 167 -6.43 -23.74 16.88
C LEU A 167 -6.65 -25.17 16.38
N ARG A 168 -5.64 -25.83 15.82
CA ARG A 168 -5.75 -27.24 15.38
C ARG A 168 -6.02 -28.17 16.55
N ASN A 169 -5.28 -28.01 17.65
CA ASN A 169 -5.48 -28.80 18.86
C ASN A 169 -6.87 -28.55 19.46
N ARG A 170 -7.35 -27.30 19.45
CA ARG A 170 -8.67 -26.93 19.96
C ARG A 170 -9.83 -27.49 19.13
N TRP A 171 -9.69 -27.49 17.80
CA TRP A 171 -10.77 -27.81 16.85
C TRP A 171 -10.62 -29.16 16.17
N THR A 172 -9.95 -30.12 16.83
CA THR A 172 -9.90 -31.50 16.37
C THR A 172 -11.29 -32.11 16.46
N CYS A 173 -11.77 -32.72 15.38
CA CYS A 173 -13.10 -33.30 15.36
C CYS A 173 -13.11 -34.67 16.04
N HIS A 174 -13.97 -34.83 17.03
CA HIS A 174 -14.16 -36.11 17.74
C HIS A 174 -15.41 -36.89 17.27
N THR A 175 -16.13 -36.38 16.28
CA THR A 175 -17.35 -37.02 15.80
C THR A 175 -17.02 -38.10 14.77
N ALA A 176 -17.37 -39.35 15.06
CA ALA A 176 -17.12 -40.50 14.18
C ALA A 176 -17.75 -40.39 12.78
N THR A 177 -18.69 -39.46 12.57
CA THR A 177 -19.35 -39.19 11.30
C THR A 177 -18.77 -37.99 10.53
N CYS A 178 -17.90 -37.15 11.11
CA CYS A 178 -17.22 -36.06 10.38
C CYS A 178 -16.11 -36.68 9.50
N LYS A 179 -16.02 -36.31 8.22
CA LYS A 179 -14.95 -36.77 7.31
C LYS A 179 -13.64 -36.00 7.45
N SER A 180 -13.66 -34.86 8.15
CA SER A 180 -12.51 -33.99 8.32
C SER A 180 -11.94 -34.12 9.73
N ASP A 181 -10.61 -34.09 9.81
CA ASP A 181 -9.87 -34.17 11.07
C ASP A 181 -10.12 -32.95 11.97
N PHE A 182 -10.46 -31.80 11.37
CA PHE A 182 -10.75 -30.56 12.07
C PHE A 182 -12.11 -30.00 11.62
N CYS A 183 -13.02 -29.76 12.56
CA CYS A 183 -14.37 -29.25 12.29
C CYS A 183 -14.70 -28.12 13.30
N TRP A 184 -15.20 -26.97 12.84
CA TRP A 184 -15.83 -25.96 13.69
C TRP A 184 -17.33 -26.23 13.76
N ILE A 185 -17.92 -26.16 14.96
CA ILE A 185 -19.34 -26.46 15.18
C ILE A 185 -20.08 -25.14 15.36
N SER A 186 -20.93 -24.78 14.39
CA SER A 186 -21.80 -23.61 14.52
C SER A 186 -22.86 -23.88 15.59
N GLY A 187 -22.93 -23.01 16.61
CA GLY A 187 -23.81 -23.21 17.77
C GLY A 187 -25.30 -23.25 17.44
N GLU A 188 -25.74 -22.62 16.35
CA GLU A 188 -27.15 -22.57 15.95
C GLU A 188 -27.62 -23.89 15.32
N ASP A 189 -26.86 -24.40 14.35
CA ASP A 189 -27.30 -25.54 13.52
C ASP A 189 -26.61 -26.87 13.89
N LYS A 190 -25.64 -26.83 14.81
CA LYS A 190 -24.69 -27.93 15.09
C LYS A 190 -24.03 -28.49 13.83
N THR A 191 -23.93 -27.67 12.78
CA THR A 191 -23.31 -28.04 11.52
C THR A 191 -21.79 -28.00 11.66
N HIS A 192 -21.14 -29.07 11.20
CA HIS A 192 -19.69 -29.17 11.17
C HIS A 192 -19.15 -28.48 9.91
N ILE A 193 -18.36 -27.43 10.09
CA ILE A 193 -17.62 -26.77 9.01
C ILE A 193 -16.18 -27.32 9.01
N ALA A 194 -15.77 -27.98 7.93
CA ALA A 194 -14.43 -28.55 7.82
C ALA A 194 -13.35 -27.45 7.76
N LEU A 195 -12.41 -27.48 8.71
CA LEU A 195 -11.35 -26.49 8.81
C LEU A 195 -10.10 -26.93 8.04
N GLY A 196 -9.91 -26.37 6.85
CA GLY A 196 -8.66 -26.49 6.10
C GLY A 196 -7.60 -25.46 6.50
N ASN A 197 -6.37 -25.60 5.98
CA ASN A 197 -5.27 -24.63 6.18
C ASN A 197 -5.65 -23.15 5.95
N PRO A 198 -6.47 -22.78 4.93
CA PRO A 198 -6.91 -21.40 4.76
C PRO A 198 -7.70 -20.86 5.94
N HIS A 199 -8.56 -21.68 6.56
CA HIS A 199 -9.37 -21.27 7.72
C HIS A 199 -8.48 -20.94 8.91
N PHE A 200 -7.54 -21.84 9.24
CA PHE A 200 -6.62 -21.63 10.35
C PHE A 200 -5.73 -20.40 10.16
N ARG A 201 -5.24 -20.15 8.95
CA ARG A 201 -4.45 -18.95 8.65
C ARG A 201 -5.25 -17.67 8.83
N THR A 202 -6.47 -17.62 8.30
CA THR A 202 -7.35 -16.46 8.45
C THR A 202 -7.73 -16.22 9.90
N TRP A 203 -8.02 -17.28 10.66
CA TRP A 203 -8.38 -17.21 12.07
C TRP A 203 -7.21 -16.75 12.93
N ALA A 204 -6.04 -17.39 12.79
CA ALA A 204 -4.82 -17.00 13.50
C ALA A 204 -4.43 -15.54 13.22
N ALA A 205 -4.52 -15.10 11.96
CA ALA A 205 -4.26 -13.71 11.59
C ALA A 205 -5.22 -12.72 12.27
N ALA A 206 -6.51 -13.07 12.36
CA ALA A 206 -7.50 -12.24 13.05
C ALA A 206 -7.21 -12.13 14.56
N ILE A 207 -6.82 -13.22 15.21
CA ILE A 207 -6.42 -13.24 16.63
C ILE A 207 -5.19 -12.35 16.86
N VAL A 208 -4.13 -12.53 16.06
CA VAL A 208 -2.90 -11.73 16.18
C VAL A 208 -3.18 -10.25 15.95
N ARG A 209 -4.01 -9.91 14.96
CA ARG A 209 -4.42 -8.53 14.69
C ARG A 209 -5.17 -7.91 15.86
N ARG A 210 -6.10 -8.65 16.48
CA ARG A 210 -6.82 -8.20 17.68
C ARG A 210 -5.86 -7.93 18.83
N TYR A 211 -4.90 -8.82 19.07
CA TYR A 211 -3.88 -8.62 20.10
C TYR A 211 -3.03 -7.37 19.85
N LEU A 212 -2.56 -7.17 18.60
CA LEU A 212 -1.81 -5.97 18.22
C LEU A 212 -2.61 -4.68 18.41
N ILE A 213 -3.89 -4.66 18.01
CA ILE A 213 -4.75 -3.48 18.19
C ILE A 213 -4.93 -3.17 19.68
N LEU A 214 -5.17 -4.18 20.52
CA LEU A 214 -5.37 -3.98 21.96
C LEU A 214 -4.10 -3.48 22.68
N HIS A 215 -2.92 -3.93 22.26
CA HIS A 215 -1.66 -3.55 22.90
C HIS A 215 -1.05 -2.25 22.35
N VAL A 216 -1.38 -1.85 21.12
CA VAL A 216 -0.86 -0.60 20.53
C VAL A 216 -1.78 0.58 20.85
N SER A 217 -3.08 0.36 21.07
CA SER A 217 -4.07 1.44 21.24
C SER A 217 -4.36 1.84 22.69
N THR A 218 -3.51 1.50 23.66
CA THR A 218 -3.71 1.84 25.08
C THR A 218 -3.82 3.35 25.38
N GLU A 219 -3.56 4.23 24.43
CA GLU A 219 -3.66 5.69 24.60
C GLU A 219 -4.84 6.36 23.84
N CYS A 220 -5.62 5.63 23.04
CA CYS A 220 -6.81 6.18 22.37
C CYS A 220 -8.08 5.48 22.84
N SER A 221 -8.54 5.85 24.04
CA SER A 221 -9.85 5.51 24.56
C SER A 221 -10.95 6.33 23.88
N SER A 222 -11.36 5.94 22.68
CA SER A 222 -12.70 6.29 22.19
C SER A 222 -13.25 5.23 21.23
N SER A 223 -14.16 4.40 21.77
CA SER A 223 -15.33 3.85 21.08
C SER A 223 -15.15 3.20 19.69
N PHE A 224 -14.03 2.53 19.39
CA PHE A 224 -14.02 1.59 18.26
C PHE A 224 -14.67 0.28 18.71
N GLN A 225 -16.00 0.17 18.55
CA GLN A 225 -16.71 -1.10 18.69
C GLN A 225 -16.24 -2.05 17.59
N LEU A 226 -15.14 -2.77 17.85
CA LEU A 226 -14.78 -3.95 17.08
C LEU A 226 -15.85 -5.02 17.35
N ASN A 227 -16.93 -4.95 16.59
CA ASN A 227 -17.98 -5.99 16.56
C ASN A 227 -17.46 -7.33 15.99
N ASP A 228 -16.18 -7.41 15.61
CA ASP A 228 -15.49 -8.67 15.30
C ASP A 228 -14.73 -9.17 16.54
N ALA A 229 -15.47 -9.75 17.47
CA ALA A 229 -14.91 -10.48 18.61
C ALA A 229 -14.34 -11.84 18.13
N CYS A 230 -13.23 -11.82 17.40
CA CYS A 230 -12.50 -13.04 17.06
C CYS A 230 -11.65 -13.48 18.26
N ASP A 231 -11.87 -14.70 18.75
CA ASP A 231 -11.09 -15.35 19.81
C ASP A 231 -10.80 -16.81 19.44
N LEU A 232 -10.30 -17.62 20.38
CA LEU A 232 -10.01 -19.03 20.12
C LEU A 232 -11.26 -19.88 19.86
N ASP A 233 -12.41 -19.43 20.34
CA ASP A 233 -13.67 -20.17 20.29
C ASP A 233 -14.62 -19.66 19.16
N THR A 234 -14.40 -18.42 18.71
CA THR A 234 -15.23 -17.68 17.77
C THR A 234 -14.41 -17.26 16.55
N PRO A 235 -14.69 -17.83 15.35
CA PRO A 235 -13.97 -17.49 14.15
C PRO A 235 -14.27 -16.05 13.70
N PRO A 236 -13.39 -15.43 12.90
CA PRO A 236 -13.66 -14.12 12.35
C PRO A 236 -14.88 -14.16 11.41
N ASN A 237 -15.58 -13.04 11.30
CA ASN A 237 -16.67 -12.86 10.33
C ASN A 237 -16.12 -12.78 8.89
N HIS A 238 -15.71 -13.94 8.38
CA HIS A 238 -15.08 -14.09 7.08
C HIS A 238 -15.84 -15.13 6.27
N ASN A 239 -15.88 -14.95 4.95
CA ASN A 239 -16.67 -15.80 4.04
C ASN A 239 -16.33 -17.30 4.10
N LEU A 240 -15.12 -17.64 4.54
CA LEU A 240 -14.67 -19.01 4.78
C LEU A 240 -15.44 -19.72 5.91
N PHE A 241 -16.01 -18.98 6.86
CA PHE A 241 -16.72 -19.54 8.00
C PHE A 241 -18.26 -19.50 7.85
N HIS A 242 -18.77 -18.94 6.75
CA HIS A 242 -20.21 -18.98 6.50
C HIS A 242 -20.63 -20.34 5.96
N SER A 243 -21.46 -21.06 6.73
CA SER A 243 -22.02 -22.38 6.39
C SER A 243 -22.91 -22.39 5.13
N LYS A 244 -23.11 -21.24 4.47
CA LYS A 244 -24.00 -21.09 3.31
C LYS A 244 -23.38 -21.71 2.07
N GLY A 245 -23.50 -23.03 1.97
CA GLY A 245 -23.40 -23.77 0.72
C GLY A 245 -22.02 -24.33 0.42
N ASN A 246 -21.66 -25.41 1.10
CA ASN A 246 -20.64 -26.35 0.60
C ASN A 246 -21.09 -27.13 -0.66
N SER A 247 -22.14 -26.65 -1.37
CA SER A 247 -22.39 -26.97 -2.77
C SER A 247 -21.60 -26.02 -3.65
N SER A 248 -20.36 -26.43 -3.93
CA SER A 248 -19.80 -26.47 -5.28
C SER A 248 -20.54 -25.63 -6.33
N LEU A 249 -19.95 -24.49 -6.74
CA LEU A 249 -19.99 -23.97 -8.13
C LEU A 249 -19.16 -22.67 -8.34
N LEU A 250 -18.61 -22.05 -7.28
CA LEU A 250 -17.81 -20.81 -7.41
C LEU A 250 -16.45 -20.84 -6.70
N ALA A 251 -15.90 -22.02 -6.40
CA ALA A 251 -14.47 -22.09 -6.14
C ALA A 251 -13.74 -21.76 -7.46
N PRO A 252 -12.88 -20.72 -7.52
CA PRO A 252 -12.12 -20.46 -8.73
C PRO A 252 -11.30 -21.71 -9.05
N PRO A 253 -11.40 -22.27 -10.27
CA PRO A 253 -10.72 -23.51 -10.60
C PRO A 253 -9.24 -23.35 -10.35
N THR A 254 -8.65 -24.36 -9.69
CA THR A 254 -7.22 -24.40 -9.41
C THR A 254 -6.45 -24.20 -10.72
N LEU A 255 -5.27 -23.60 -10.63
CA LEU A 255 -4.43 -23.28 -11.79
C LEU A 255 -4.19 -24.51 -12.70
N LEU A 256 -4.20 -25.71 -12.11
CA LEU A 256 -4.05 -27.00 -12.77
C LEU A 256 -5.25 -27.35 -13.66
N GLN A 257 -6.47 -27.10 -13.17
CA GLN A 257 -7.71 -27.41 -13.89
C GLN A 257 -7.95 -26.46 -15.08
N ARG A 258 -7.48 -25.21 -14.98
CA ARG A 258 -7.47 -24.28 -16.11
C ARG A 258 -6.49 -24.69 -17.21
N ARG A 259 -5.36 -25.31 -16.87
CA ARG A 259 -4.37 -25.78 -17.86
C ARG A 259 -4.89 -27.00 -18.64
N ALA A 260 -5.61 -27.90 -17.98
CA ALA A 260 -6.20 -29.08 -18.64
C ALA A 260 -7.25 -28.69 -19.70
N ALA A 261 -8.08 -27.68 -19.44
CA ALA A 261 -9.11 -27.24 -20.37
C ALA A 261 -8.58 -26.44 -21.58
N ALA A 262 -7.38 -25.86 -21.47
CA ALA A 262 -6.78 -25.05 -22.53
C ALA A 262 -6.03 -25.86 -23.61
N ASN A 263 -5.83 -27.17 -23.40
CA ASN A 263 -5.05 -28.04 -24.29
C ASN A 263 -5.89 -28.80 -25.33
N GLN A 264 -7.11 -28.37 -25.65
CA GLN A 264 -7.84 -28.97 -26.77
C GLN A 264 -7.39 -28.39 -28.12
N PRO A 265 -6.99 -29.22 -29.10
CA PRO A 265 -6.44 -28.76 -30.38
C PRO A 265 -7.56 -28.26 -31.32
N ALA A 266 -7.47 -27.00 -31.74
CA ALA A 266 -8.33 -26.43 -32.79
C ALA A 266 -7.53 -26.20 -34.08
N VAL A 267 -8.14 -26.60 -35.20
CA VAL A 267 -7.60 -26.65 -36.57
C VAL A 267 -7.27 -25.25 -37.11
N ALA A 268 -6.13 -25.12 -37.78
CA ALA A 268 -5.50 -23.88 -38.21
C ALA A 268 -6.02 -23.35 -39.55
N ALA A 269 -6.38 -22.07 -39.60
CA ALA A 269 -6.43 -21.26 -40.82
C ALA A 269 -5.79 -19.89 -40.52
N ALA A 270 -4.79 -19.49 -41.32
CA ALA A 270 -4.00 -18.28 -41.10
C ALA A 270 -4.59 -17.08 -41.86
N PRO A 271 -4.76 -15.90 -41.23
CA PRO A 271 -5.17 -14.69 -41.94
C PRO A 271 -3.97 -13.77 -42.22
N THR A 272 -3.88 -13.32 -43.47
CA THR A 272 -3.01 -12.22 -43.91
C THR A 272 -3.60 -10.88 -43.45
N ILE A 273 -2.82 -10.02 -42.81
CA ILE A 273 -3.26 -8.69 -42.36
C ILE A 273 -2.51 -7.63 -43.17
N ASN A 274 -3.26 -6.88 -43.97
CA ASN A 274 -2.77 -5.70 -44.68
C ASN A 274 -3.04 -4.46 -43.81
N ILE A 275 -2.01 -3.69 -43.48
CA ILE A 275 -2.12 -2.52 -42.60
C ILE A 275 -1.82 -1.26 -43.42
N THR A 276 -2.86 -0.50 -43.71
CA THR A 276 -2.77 0.79 -44.39
C THR A 276 -2.77 1.90 -43.34
N PHE A 277 -1.74 2.73 -43.31
CA PHE A 277 -1.63 3.86 -42.39
C PHE A 277 -2.15 5.15 -43.05
N PRO A 278 -2.96 5.97 -42.35
CA PRO A 278 -3.42 7.26 -42.86
C PRO A 278 -2.35 8.35 -42.72
N ASP A 279 -2.24 9.23 -43.72
CA ASP A 279 -1.14 10.20 -43.95
C ASP A 279 -0.80 11.15 -42.78
N ARG A 280 -1.70 11.32 -41.81
CA ARG A 280 -1.53 12.22 -40.65
C ARG A 280 -0.42 11.84 -39.66
N PHE A 281 0.25 10.70 -39.84
CA PHE A 281 1.37 10.29 -38.99
C PHE A 281 2.75 10.68 -39.56
N ALA A 282 2.83 11.19 -40.80
CA ALA A 282 4.10 11.57 -41.42
C ALA A 282 4.75 12.81 -40.76
N ASP A 283 3.95 13.71 -40.18
CA ASP A 283 4.47 14.97 -39.59
C ASP A 283 5.18 14.77 -38.25
N LEU A 284 4.98 13.63 -37.56
CA LEU A 284 5.63 13.33 -36.28
C LEU A 284 7.07 12.85 -36.42
N LEU A 285 7.54 12.61 -37.65
CA LEU A 285 8.89 12.12 -37.93
C LEU A 285 9.80 13.18 -38.56
N GLN A 286 9.35 14.43 -38.70
CA GLN A 286 10.22 15.50 -39.17
C GLN A 286 11.13 16.04 -38.04
N PRO A 287 12.46 16.05 -38.23
CA PRO A 287 13.39 16.65 -37.27
C PRO A 287 13.24 18.18 -37.26
N GLN A 288 12.98 18.75 -36.09
CA GLN A 288 12.90 20.20 -35.88
C GLN A 288 14.31 20.83 -36.00
N PRO A 289 14.47 21.97 -36.71
CA PRO A 289 15.74 22.68 -36.80
C PRO A 289 16.08 23.37 -35.48
N ILE A 290 17.34 23.24 -35.06
CA ILE A 290 17.90 23.80 -33.83
C ILE A 290 18.06 25.31 -33.98
N ALA A 291 17.41 26.09 -33.11
CA ALA A 291 17.58 27.55 -33.03
C ALA A 291 18.83 27.91 -32.17
N PRO A 292 19.56 28.99 -32.50
CA PRO A 292 20.75 29.43 -31.77
C PRO A 292 20.42 30.12 -30.43
N PRO A 293 21.34 30.08 -29.44
CA PRO A 293 21.11 30.62 -28.09
C PRO A 293 21.20 32.16 -28.03
N PRO A 294 20.40 32.82 -27.17
CA PRO A 294 20.47 34.26 -26.96
C PRO A 294 21.63 34.67 -26.04
N PRO A 295 22.13 35.93 -26.16
CA PRO A 295 23.27 36.42 -25.39
C PRO A 295 22.91 36.80 -23.95
N LEU A 296 23.90 36.62 -23.07
CA LEU A 296 23.91 36.97 -21.65
C LEU A 296 23.81 38.49 -21.44
N ALA A 297 22.87 38.93 -20.60
CA ALA A 297 22.81 40.28 -20.06
C ALA A 297 22.88 40.25 -18.52
N ALA A 298 23.52 41.29 -17.98
CA ALA A 298 24.08 41.40 -16.65
C ALA A 298 23.10 41.82 -15.54
N ASN A 299 23.45 41.39 -14.31
CA ASN A 299 23.22 41.96 -12.97
C ASN A 299 22.09 42.99 -12.75
N ASP A 300 21.18 42.61 -11.84
CA ASP A 300 20.45 43.55 -10.98
C ASP A 300 20.24 42.92 -9.57
N PRO A 301 20.51 43.62 -8.44
CA PRO A 301 20.30 43.11 -7.09
C PRO A 301 19.00 43.66 -6.49
N GLY A 302 17.98 42.81 -6.36
CA GLY A 302 16.73 43.20 -5.71
C GLY A 302 15.62 42.16 -5.81
N ALA A 303 15.84 40.94 -5.31
CA ALA A 303 14.80 39.92 -5.28
C ALA A 303 14.30 39.68 -3.84
N ALA A 304 13.15 40.27 -3.54
CA ALA A 304 12.28 39.85 -2.45
C ALA A 304 11.98 38.35 -2.57
N HIS A 305 11.97 37.66 -1.43
CA HIS A 305 11.61 36.25 -1.34
C HIS A 305 10.17 36.03 -1.78
N ASN A 306 9.97 35.65 -3.05
CA ASN A 306 8.75 34.98 -3.48
C ASN A 306 8.78 33.55 -2.92
N ASN A 307 8.44 33.44 -1.65
CA ASN A 307 8.06 32.18 -1.02
C ASN A 307 6.71 31.79 -1.64
N VAL A 308 6.74 30.98 -2.69
CA VAL A 308 5.56 30.33 -3.25
C VAL A 308 5.08 29.35 -2.19
N GLN A 309 4.31 29.87 -1.23
CA GLN A 309 3.61 29.05 -0.26
C GLN A 309 2.61 28.22 -1.05
N ASN A 310 2.87 26.91 -1.14
CA ASN A 310 1.86 25.95 -1.53
C ASN A 310 0.70 26.11 -0.55
N GLU A 311 -0.35 26.84 -0.98
CA GLU A 311 -1.54 27.05 -0.19
C GLU A 311 -2.19 25.69 0.08
N VAL A 312 -2.09 25.25 1.33
CA VAL A 312 -2.69 23.99 1.77
C VAL A 312 -4.20 24.18 1.80
N MET A 313 -4.90 23.60 0.83
CA MET A 313 -6.37 23.52 0.85
C MET A 313 -6.83 22.63 2.01
N LEU A 314 -8.04 22.90 2.52
CA LEU A 314 -8.63 22.13 3.61
C LEU A 314 -8.85 20.67 3.22
N MET A 315 -9.22 20.43 1.95
CA MET A 315 -9.31 19.10 1.34
C MET A 315 -8.41 18.98 0.10
N PRO A 316 -7.89 17.78 -0.20
CA PRO A 316 -7.29 17.51 -1.49
C PRO A 316 -8.32 17.70 -2.62
N PRO A 317 -7.94 18.30 -3.77
CA PRO A 317 -8.87 18.63 -4.87
C PRO A 317 -9.57 17.43 -5.52
N ASN A 318 -9.20 16.19 -5.17
CA ASN A 318 -9.76 14.96 -5.75
C ASN A 318 -10.73 14.22 -4.82
N THR A 319 -11.16 14.85 -3.74
CA THR A 319 -11.96 14.20 -2.71
C THR A 319 -13.43 14.55 -2.93
N GLN A 320 -14.24 13.57 -3.33
CA GLN A 320 -15.68 13.77 -3.50
C GLN A 320 -16.36 13.85 -2.12
N ALA A 321 -17.00 14.98 -1.83
CA ALA A 321 -17.86 15.14 -0.67
C ALA A 321 -19.01 14.11 -0.71
N PRO A 322 -19.18 13.26 0.33
CA PRO A 322 -20.31 12.34 0.39
C PRO A 322 -21.57 13.10 0.76
N GLY A 323 -22.28 13.54 -0.28
CA GLY A 323 -23.61 14.14 -0.17
C GLY A 323 -23.62 15.63 0.13
N ARG A 324 -24.83 16.21 0.03
CA ARG A 324 -25.09 17.59 0.43
C ARG A 324 -25.53 17.57 1.89
N MET A 325 -24.74 18.18 2.77
CA MET A 325 -25.11 18.43 4.16
C MET A 325 -24.86 19.90 4.51
N THR A 326 -25.69 20.46 5.38
CA THR A 326 -25.55 21.84 5.85
C THR A 326 -24.36 21.96 6.83
N VAL A 327 -23.86 23.17 7.03
CA VAL A 327 -22.77 23.41 8.01
C VAL A 327 -23.21 23.05 9.43
N ALA A 328 -24.47 23.29 9.78
CA ALA A 328 -25.01 22.93 11.10
C ALA A 328 -25.03 21.41 11.31
N GLU A 329 -25.62 20.65 10.37
CA GLU A 329 -25.64 19.18 10.42
C GLU A 329 -24.23 18.59 10.45
N PHE A 330 -23.28 19.20 9.72
CA PHE A 330 -21.89 18.77 9.75
C PHE A 330 -21.25 19.00 11.14
N CYS A 331 -21.41 20.18 11.73
CA CYS A 331 -20.84 20.48 13.04
C CYS A 331 -21.45 19.57 14.12
N ASP A 332 -22.76 19.34 14.07
CA ASP A 332 -23.46 18.46 15.01
C ASP A 332 -23.06 16.99 14.82
N PHE A 333 -22.79 16.53 13.59
CA PHE A 333 -22.39 15.15 13.32
C PHE A 333 -20.97 14.81 13.78
N TYR A 334 -20.06 15.79 13.77
CA TYR A 334 -18.66 15.63 14.17
C TYR A 334 -18.35 16.23 15.55
N ASP A 335 -19.38 16.58 16.33
CA ASP A 335 -19.25 17.19 17.67
C ASP A 335 -18.31 18.42 17.69
N LEU A 336 -18.37 19.26 16.65
CA LEU A 336 -17.58 20.49 16.59
C LEU A 336 -18.19 21.58 17.48
N ASP A 337 -17.33 22.41 18.09
CA ASP A 337 -17.78 23.49 18.97
C ASP A 337 -18.68 24.49 18.22
N ASN A 338 -19.64 25.07 18.94
CA ASN A 338 -20.56 26.07 18.41
C ASN A 338 -19.81 27.30 17.87
N SER A 339 -18.61 27.61 18.41
CA SER A 339 -17.74 28.69 17.91
C SER A 339 -17.35 28.49 16.45
N VAL A 340 -17.01 27.25 16.05
CA VAL A 340 -16.63 26.89 14.68
C VAL A 340 -17.83 27.06 13.74
N ARG A 341 -19.00 26.56 14.18
CA ARG A 341 -20.25 26.70 13.43
C ARG A 341 -20.60 28.17 13.19
N ASP A 342 -20.55 28.98 14.24
CA ASP A 342 -20.95 30.39 14.18
C ASP A 342 -19.99 31.20 13.29
N LYS A 343 -18.68 30.94 13.36
CA LYS A 343 -17.69 31.55 12.45
C LYS A 343 -17.92 31.18 10.98
N LEU A 344 -18.20 29.91 10.69
CA LEU A 344 -18.49 29.48 9.31
C LEU A 344 -19.78 30.12 8.79
N VAL A 345 -20.84 30.17 9.60
CA VAL A 345 -22.13 30.77 9.22
C VAL A 345 -22.00 32.29 9.06
N ALA A 346 -21.26 32.97 9.94
CA ALA A 346 -20.99 34.41 9.85
C ALA A 346 -20.25 34.79 8.56
N ASN A 347 -19.41 33.90 8.04
CA ASN A 347 -18.70 34.07 6.77
C ASN A 347 -19.49 33.55 5.55
N GLY A 348 -20.77 33.21 5.72
CA GLY A 348 -21.68 32.87 4.62
C GLY A 348 -21.60 31.42 4.12
N TYR A 349 -20.87 30.55 4.81
CA TYR A 349 -20.82 29.13 4.45
C TYR A 349 -22.10 28.42 4.90
N LYS A 350 -22.91 27.95 3.94
CA LYS A 350 -24.19 27.28 4.20
C LYS A 350 -24.13 25.76 4.11
N ASN A 351 -23.26 25.22 3.24
CA ASN A 351 -23.17 23.80 2.96
C ASN A 351 -21.74 23.30 3.19
N ALA A 352 -21.57 22.14 3.83
CA ALA A 352 -20.25 21.53 4.02
C ALA A 352 -19.57 21.12 2.69
N SER A 353 -20.36 20.99 1.62
CA SER A 353 -19.85 20.72 0.28
C SER A 353 -18.88 21.76 -0.23
N VAL A 354 -18.82 22.98 0.33
CA VAL A 354 -17.88 24.02 -0.12
C VAL A 354 -16.55 23.99 0.64
N PHE A 355 -16.40 23.12 1.65
CA PHE A 355 -15.18 23.05 2.46
C PHE A 355 -13.93 22.72 1.66
N TYR A 356 -14.05 22.02 0.52
CA TYR A 356 -12.92 21.77 -0.37
C TYR A 356 -12.37 23.04 -1.05
N LEU A 357 -13.15 24.12 -1.07
CA LEU A 357 -12.73 25.41 -1.64
C LEU A 357 -12.03 26.30 -0.61
N ILE A 358 -12.16 26.00 0.68
CA ILE A 358 -11.61 26.84 1.76
C ILE A 358 -10.09 26.61 1.86
N LYS A 359 -9.34 27.70 1.84
CA LYS A 359 -7.88 27.67 2.07
C LYS A 359 -7.57 27.82 3.56
N LEU A 360 -6.44 27.25 4.01
CA LEU A 360 -6.02 27.44 5.41
C LEU A 360 -5.77 28.92 5.76
N SER A 361 -5.30 29.73 4.81
CA SER A 361 -5.12 31.17 4.99
C SER A 361 -6.46 31.90 5.23
N GLU A 362 -7.53 31.45 4.59
CA GLU A 362 -8.88 31.99 4.79
C GLU A 362 -9.43 31.64 6.17
N LEU A 363 -9.17 30.43 6.68
CA LEU A 363 -9.54 30.06 8.06
C LEU A 363 -8.87 30.98 9.09
N VAL A 364 -7.58 31.29 8.90
CA VAL A 364 -6.87 32.23 9.79
C VAL A 364 -7.45 33.64 9.68
N ALA A 365 -7.84 34.08 8.48
CA ALA A 365 -8.49 35.37 8.27
C ALA A 365 -9.91 35.46 8.88
N MET A 366 -10.53 34.31 9.17
CA MET A 366 -11.83 34.20 9.85
C MET A 366 -11.69 34.03 11.38
N ASP A 367 -10.53 34.37 11.94
CA ASP A 367 -10.23 34.29 13.37
C ASP A 367 -10.38 32.87 13.97
N PHE A 368 -10.14 31.82 13.17
CA PHE A 368 -10.06 30.46 13.71
C PHE A 368 -8.79 30.27 14.54
N LEU A 369 -8.95 29.68 15.73
CA LEU A 369 -7.83 29.27 16.55
C LEU A 369 -7.15 28.04 15.93
N PRO A 370 -5.83 27.85 16.11
CA PRO A 370 -5.13 26.69 15.56
C PRO A 370 -5.74 25.33 15.94
N GLY A 371 -6.32 25.22 17.15
CA GLY A 371 -7.03 24.03 17.61
C GLY A 371 -8.31 23.78 16.81
N GLU A 372 -9.14 24.80 16.64
CA GLU A 372 -10.37 24.76 15.83
C GLU A 372 -10.06 24.39 14.37
N VAL A 373 -8.96 24.91 13.80
CA VAL A 373 -8.50 24.54 12.45
C VAL A 373 -8.13 23.06 12.38
N ALA A 374 -7.47 22.52 13.40
CA ALA A 374 -7.09 21.10 13.44
C ALA A 374 -8.32 20.18 13.54
N GLU A 375 -9.28 20.53 14.40
CA GLU A 375 -10.54 19.79 14.56
C GLU A 375 -11.39 19.82 13.28
N LEU A 376 -11.55 21.00 12.68
CA LEU A 376 -12.27 21.14 11.40
C LEU A 376 -11.60 20.31 10.29
N ARG A 377 -10.27 20.29 10.23
CA ARG A 377 -9.54 19.46 9.26
C ARG A 377 -9.75 17.97 9.48
N ASP A 378 -9.78 17.52 10.73
CA ASP A 378 -10.00 16.12 11.03
C ASP A 378 -11.43 15.69 10.69
N ALA A 379 -12.43 16.48 11.09
CA ALA A 379 -13.84 16.25 10.74
C ALA A 379 -14.04 16.19 9.22
N VAL A 380 -13.43 17.11 8.48
CA VAL A 380 -13.49 17.14 7.01
C VAL A 380 -12.81 15.91 6.40
N ARG A 381 -11.69 15.44 6.96
CA ARG A 381 -11.03 14.20 6.52
C ARG A 381 -11.88 12.97 6.79
N GLN A 382 -12.51 12.88 7.95
CA GLN A 382 -13.41 11.77 8.30
C GLN A 382 -14.62 11.76 7.37
N TRP A 383 -15.17 12.94 7.07
CA TRP A 383 -16.27 13.08 6.13
C TRP A 383 -15.90 12.69 4.72
N ALA A 384 -14.70 13.00 4.26
CA ALA A 384 -14.20 12.66 2.93
C ALA A 384 -14.06 11.16 2.64
N ILE A 385 -14.04 10.29 3.66
CA ILE A 385 -13.86 8.84 3.48
C ILE A 385 -15.23 8.21 3.16
N PRO A 386 -15.45 7.66 1.96
CA PRO A 386 -16.70 6.98 1.65
C PRO A 386 -16.87 5.76 2.56
N LYS A 387 -17.98 5.72 3.31
CA LYS A 387 -18.38 4.59 4.16
C LYS A 387 -19.01 3.47 3.34
#